data_AF-A0A2N3CM79-F1
#
_entry.id   AF-A0A2N3CM79-F1
#
_cell.length_a   1.000
_cell.length_b   1.000
_cell.length_c   1.000
_cell.angle_alpha   90.00
_cell.angle_beta   90.00
_cell.angle_gamma   90.00
#
_symmetry.space_group_name_H-M   'P 1'
#
loop_
_entity.id
_entity.type
_entity.pdbx_description
1 polymer ?
#
loop_
_entity_poly.entity_id
_entity_poly.type
_entity_poly.pdbx_seq_one_letter_code
_entity_poly.pdbx_strand_id
1 'polypeptide(L)'
;MFRHLPIVPIAFLALAASPLAAFETKATSAYVYDHRTGSALMAKNAEVPLPPASMSKLMTLFMLFEALRDGRVTLDTEFRVSARAQ
;
A
#
# COMPACT_ATOMS: atom_id res chain seq x y z
N MET A 1 18.73 -57.08 25.49
CA MET A 1 17.33 -57.51 25.23
C MET A 1 16.48 -56.25 25.25
N PHE A 2 15.99 -55.85 24.07
CA PHE A 2 15.33 -54.56 23.79
C PHE A 2 14.08 -54.32 24.64
N ARG A 3 13.92 -53.12 25.22
CA ARG A 3 12.62 -52.61 25.67
C ARG A 3 12.55 -51.08 25.67
N HIS A 4 12.10 -50.58 24.53
CA HIS A 4 11.25 -49.41 24.25
C HIS A 4 11.47 -48.13 25.07
N LEU A 5 12.24 -47.21 24.49
CA LEU A 5 12.21 -45.80 24.81
C LEU A 5 10.79 -45.25 24.56
N PRO A 6 10.12 -44.57 25.50
CA PRO A 6 8.84 -43.92 25.21
C PRO A 6 9.12 -42.71 24.32
N ILE A 7 8.98 -42.91 23.01
CA ILE A 7 8.88 -41.83 22.02
C ILE A 7 7.53 -41.18 22.28
N VAL A 8 7.49 -40.24 23.23
CA VAL A 8 6.34 -39.37 23.46
C VAL A 8 6.10 -38.64 22.13
N PRO A 9 4.90 -38.74 21.54
CA PRO A 9 4.68 -38.24 20.20
C PRO A 9 4.79 -36.71 20.25
N ILE A 10 5.76 -36.18 19.53
CA ILE A 10 5.90 -34.75 19.18
C ILE A 10 4.67 -34.24 18.38
N ALA A 11 3.65 -35.08 18.18
CA ALA A 11 2.52 -34.85 17.29
C ALA A 11 1.35 -34.03 17.88
N PHE A 12 1.45 -33.47 19.09
CA PHE A 12 0.31 -32.79 19.74
C PHE A 12 0.46 -31.27 19.94
N LEU A 13 1.35 -30.59 19.18
CA LEU A 13 1.52 -29.13 19.25
C LEU A 13 1.15 -28.39 17.95
N ALA A 14 0.26 -28.96 17.11
CA ALA A 14 -0.07 -28.38 15.81
C ALA A 14 -1.46 -27.73 15.71
N LEU A 15 -2.20 -27.53 16.81
CA LEU A 15 -3.64 -27.19 16.75
C LEU A 15 -4.02 -25.77 17.23
N ALA A 16 -3.13 -24.79 17.16
CA ALA A 16 -3.47 -23.41 17.54
C ALA A 16 -2.92 -22.32 16.62
N ALA A 17 -2.60 -22.64 15.35
CA ALA A 17 -2.38 -21.61 14.34
C ALA A 17 -3.73 -21.13 13.80
N SER A 18 -4.44 -20.29 14.56
CA SER A 18 -5.53 -19.51 13.98
C SER A 18 -4.93 -18.61 12.88
N PRO A 19 -5.48 -18.57 11.66
CA PRO A 19 -5.02 -17.60 10.68
C PRO A 19 -5.17 -16.22 11.31
N LEU A 20 -4.04 -15.51 11.45
CA LEU A 20 -4.06 -14.11 11.83
C LEU A 20 -4.97 -13.43 10.81
N ALA A 21 -6.07 -12.81 11.25
CA ALA A 21 -7.04 -12.21 10.37
C ALA A 21 -6.34 -11.18 9.49
N ALA A 22 -6.02 -11.57 8.25
CA ALA A 22 -5.52 -10.66 7.25
C ALA A 22 -6.62 -9.63 7.00
N PHE A 23 -6.24 -8.36 6.88
CA PHE A 23 -7.18 -7.33 6.51
C PHE A 23 -7.80 -7.70 5.16
N GLU A 24 -9.10 -7.92 5.14
CA GLU A 24 -9.84 -8.27 3.92
C GLU A 24 -10.62 -7.05 3.42
N THR A 25 -10.70 -6.90 2.10
CA THR A 25 -11.43 -5.82 1.46
C THR A 25 -12.12 -6.28 0.20
N LYS A 26 -13.30 -5.72 -0.06
CA LYS A 26 -14.05 -5.93 -1.30
C LYS A 26 -13.40 -5.28 -2.52
N ALA A 27 -12.40 -4.40 -2.31
CA ALA A 27 -11.67 -3.76 -3.40
C ALA A 27 -10.95 -4.81 -4.27
N THR A 28 -10.94 -4.59 -5.59
CA THR A 28 -10.24 -5.45 -6.55
C THR A 28 -8.72 -5.40 -6.38
N SER A 29 -8.19 -4.23 -5.98
CA SER A 29 -6.79 -4.02 -5.64
C SER A 29 -6.66 -3.13 -4.41
N ALA A 30 -5.62 -3.36 -3.60
CA ALA A 30 -5.32 -2.57 -2.40
C ALA A 30 -3.83 -2.68 -2.05
N TYR A 31 -3.28 -1.59 -1.51
CA TYR A 31 -1.93 -1.57 -0.96
C TYR A 31 -1.92 -0.70 0.29
N VAL A 32 -1.48 -1.25 1.42
CA VAL A 32 -1.36 -0.53 2.70
C VAL A 32 0.09 -0.58 3.13
N TYR A 33 0.66 0.58 3.39
CA TYR A 33 2.08 0.76 3.64
C TYR A 33 2.31 1.58 4.91
N ASP A 34 3.13 1.07 5.81
CA ASP A 34 3.64 1.84 6.94
C ASP A 34 4.86 2.64 6.49
N HIS A 35 4.69 3.95 6.41
CA HIS A 35 5.76 4.86 5.98
C HIS A 35 6.96 4.91 6.93
N ARG A 36 6.78 4.62 8.24
CA ARG A 36 7.87 4.68 9.21
C ARG A 36 8.79 3.47 9.11
N THR A 37 8.21 2.28 8.93
CA THR A 37 8.94 1.01 8.94
C THR A 37 9.27 0.51 7.54
N GLY A 38 8.65 1.06 6.51
CA GLY A 38 8.78 0.57 5.14
C GLY A 38 8.04 -0.74 4.87
N SER A 39 7.18 -1.17 5.79
CA SER A 39 6.50 -2.47 5.69
C SER A 39 5.20 -2.36 4.90
N ALA A 40 5.01 -3.24 3.93
CA ALA A 40 3.70 -3.48 3.33
C ALA A 40 2.84 -4.27 4.32
N LEU A 41 1.77 -3.66 4.83
CA LEU A 41 0.82 -4.28 5.73
C LEU A 41 -0.27 -5.07 4.97
N MET A 42 -0.49 -4.70 3.71
CA MET A 42 -1.37 -5.39 2.76
C MET A 42 -0.87 -5.15 1.34
N ALA A 43 -0.88 -6.21 0.53
CA ALA A 43 -0.72 -6.12 -0.92
C ALA A 43 -1.73 -7.06 -1.59
N LYS A 44 -2.69 -6.49 -2.33
CA LYS A 44 -3.70 -7.21 -3.10
C LYS A 44 -3.68 -6.66 -4.52
N ASN A 45 -3.20 -7.46 -5.48
CA ASN A 45 -3.06 -7.04 -6.88
C ASN A 45 -2.36 -5.67 -7.03
N ALA A 46 -1.34 -5.40 -6.21
CA ALA A 46 -0.74 -4.07 -6.09
C ALA A 46 0.14 -3.69 -7.29
N GLU A 47 0.71 -4.70 -7.96
CA GLU A 47 1.60 -4.56 -9.11
C GLU A 47 0.84 -4.63 -10.45
N VAL A 48 -0.46 -4.92 -10.41
CA VAL A 48 -1.31 -4.96 -11.61
C VAL A 48 -1.56 -3.53 -12.07
N PRO A 49 -1.21 -3.15 -13.32
CA PRO A 49 -1.47 -1.81 -13.83
C PRO A 49 -2.97 -1.51 -13.89
N LEU A 50 -3.37 -0.35 -13.36
CA LEU A 50 -4.75 0.12 -13.36
C LEU A 50 -4.82 1.55 -13.91
N PRO A 51 -5.88 1.90 -14.68
CA PRO A 51 -6.13 3.29 -15.04
C PRO A 51 -6.30 4.15 -13.78
N PRO A 52 -5.49 5.21 -13.58
CA PRO A 52 -5.49 5.95 -12.31
C PRO A 52 -6.72 6.86 -12.13
N ALA A 53 -7.51 7.11 -13.19
CA ALA A 53 -8.66 8.01 -13.16
C ALA A 53 -8.33 9.35 -12.46
N SER A 54 -9.11 9.75 -11.45
CA SER A 54 -8.87 10.98 -10.69
C SER A 54 -7.55 11.01 -9.91
N MET A 55 -6.94 9.86 -9.60
CA MET A 55 -5.66 9.76 -8.89
C MET A 55 -4.49 10.28 -9.73
N SER A 56 -4.64 10.39 -11.05
CA SER A 56 -3.66 11.05 -11.93
C SER A 56 -3.33 12.49 -11.48
N LYS A 57 -4.27 13.16 -10.82
CA LYS A 57 -4.09 14.50 -10.27
C LYS A 57 -2.99 14.57 -9.20
N LEU A 58 -2.65 13.45 -8.54
CA LEU A 58 -1.54 13.44 -7.58
C LEU A 58 -0.22 13.80 -8.24
N MET A 59 0.02 13.37 -9.49
CA MET A 59 1.20 13.77 -10.24
C MET A 59 1.14 15.25 -10.62
N THR A 60 -0.03 15.76 -11.02
CA THR A 60 -0.23 17.19 -11.27
C THR A 60 0.11 18.05 -10.04
N LEU A 61 -0.38 17.63 -8.87
CA LEU A 61 -0.08 18.30 -7.60
C LEU A 61 1.40 18.18 -7.24
N PHE A 62 2.02 17.03 -7.47
CA PHE A 62 3.46 16.84 -7.26
C PHE A 62 4.26 17.87 -8.05
N MET A 63 4.01 18.00 -9.36
CA MET A 63 4.68 19.01 -10.20
C MET A 63 4.44 20.45 -9.72
N LEU A 64 3.22 20.75 -9.25
CA LEU A 64 2.90 22.07 -8.71
C LEU A 64 3.67 22.37 -7.42
N PHE A 65 3.76 21.40 -6.51
CA PHE A 65 4.53 21.56 -5.28
C PHE A 65 6.04 21.68 -5.55
N GLU A 66 6.56 21.00 -6.58
CA GLU A 66 7.92 21.25 -7.03
C GLU A 66 8.09 22.69 -7.54
N ALA A 67 7.16 23.18 -8.38
CA ALA A 67 7.22 24.55 -8.87
C ALA A 67 7.15 25.60 -7.73
N LEU A 68 6.35 25.35 -6.70
CA LEU A 68 6.28 26.18 -5.49
C LEU A 68 7.59 26.14 -4.70
N ARG A 69 8.14 24.94 -4.44
CA ARG A 69 9.42 24.76 -3.75
C ARG A 69 10.57 25.45 -4.48
N ASP A 70 10.59 25.35 -5.80
CA ASP A 70 11.64 25.93 -6.64
C ASP A 70 11.46 27.45 -6.87
N GLY A 71 10.38 28.05 -6.35
CA GLY A 71 10.07 29.48 -6.51
C GLY A 71 9.63 29.89 -7.92
N ARG A 72 9.30 28.92 -8.79
CA ARG A 72 8.80 29.18 -10.15
C ARG A 72 7.41 29.81 -10.15
N VAL A 73 6.63 29.51 -9.12
CA VAL A 73 5.31 30.09 -8.82
C VAL A 73 5.19 30.27 -7.31
N THR A 74 4.28 31.13 -6.89
CA THR A 74 3.86 31.36 -5.50
C THR A 74 2.38 31.02 -5.34
N LEU A 75 1.89 30.94 -4.11
CA LEU A 75 0.46 30.77 -3.85
C LEU A 75 -0.38 31.93 -4.38
N ASP A 76 0.20 33.13 -4.43
CA ASP A 76 -0.44 34.35 -4.95
C ASP A 76 -0.21 34.54 -6.47
N THR A 77 0.39 33.56 -7.16
CA THR A 77 0.59 33.67 -8.61
C THR A 77 -0.76 33.62 -9.33
N GLU A 78 -1.08 34.70 -10.03
CA GLU A 78 -2.26 34.76 -10.87
C GLU A 78 -2.01 34.06 -12.21
N PHE A 79 -2.96 33.20 -12.61
CA PHE A 79 -2.94 32.52 -13.90
C PHE A 79 -4.09 33.00 -14.77
N ARG A 80 -3.84 33.23 -16.07
CA ARG A 80 -4.91 33.48 -17.03
C ARG A 80 -5.65 32.19 -17.33
N VAL A 81 -6.95 32.16 -17.09
CA VAL A 81 -7.82 31.05 -17.51
C VAL A 81 -8.03 31.12 -19.03
N SER A 82 -7.64 30.06 -19.74
CA SER A 82 -7.82 29.96 -21.19
C SER A 82 -9.05 29.14 -21.54
N ALA A 83 -9.52 29.23 -22.79
CA ALA A 83 -10.63 28.41 -23.28
C ALA A 83 -10.38 26.88 -23.18
N ARG A 84 -9.11 26.44 -23.03
CA ARG A 84 -8.74 25.03 -22.83
C ARG A 84 -8.92 24.53 -21.40
N ALA A 85 -9.06 25.44 -20.43
CA ALA A 85 -9.20 25.14 -19.00
C ALA A 85 -10.68 25.10 -18.56
N GLN A 86 -11.58 24.79 -19.49
CA GLN A 86 -13.00 24.58 -19.25
C GLN A 86 -13.27 23.14 -18.84
#